data_AF-A0A2M9YE51-F1
#
_entry.id   AF-A0A2M9YE51-F1
#
_cell.length_a   1.000
_cell.length_b   1.000
_cell.length_c   1.000
_cell.angle_alpha   90.00
_cell.angle_beta   90.00
_cell.angle_gamma   90.00
#
_symmetry.space_group_name_H-M   'P 1'
#
loop_
_entity.id
_entity.type
_entity.pdbx_description
1 polymer ?
#
loop_
_entity_poly.entity_id
_entity_poly.type
_entity_poly.pdbx_seq_one_letter_code
_entity_poly.pdbx_strand_id
1 'polypeptide(L)'
;MLEPHMNLLKRYFSKIESPEEAEFFLNSSSYILFLIGFLQSILFTFLLGSFRNFYMDVLLLFIFGIVIRFSRSRVSVILLCIYSLIILIGTTLTWFGIAAGGGNNIFLALLLLLLSIRTLIVSFQFHTLKNTKLIWKNIWIRHLIAIGFAFILFSSFFISFIMISKFLGIAEMNSLHGEIIFESFPISYILLLLPGLPWAKKRRMYTTSENPS
;
A
#
# COMPACT_ATOMS: atom_id res chain seq x y z
N MET A 1 -32.15 -5.96 -10.90
CA MET A 1 -32.57 -4.63 -11.41
C MET A 1 -31.73 -3.58 -10.71
N LEU A 2 -30.85 -2.87 -11.42
CA LEU A 2 -30.04 -1.80 -10.86
C LEU A 2 -30.84 -0.49 -10.89
N GLU A 3 -31.16 0.08 -9.73
CA GLU A 3 -31.68 1.44 -9.67
C GLU A 3 -30.58 2.44 -10.09
N PRO A 4 -30.81 3.34 -11.07
CA PRO A 4 -29.74 4.16 -11.65
C PRO A 4 -29.35 5.38 -10.81
N HIS A 5 -30.04 5.65 -9.70
CA HIS A 5 -29.95 6.92 -8.96
C HIS A 5 -29.58 6.77 -7.48
N MET A 6 -28.93 5.68 -7.09
CA MET A 6 -28.39 5.60 -5.73
C MET A 6 -27.15 6.49 -5.61
N ASN A 7 -27.28 7.57 -4.84
CA ASN A 7 -26.24 8.56 -4.57
C ASN A 7 -24.90 7.86 -4.22
N LEU A 8 -23.80 8.18 -4.91
CA LEU A 8 -22.50 7.47 -4.76
C LEU A 8 -22.04 7.41 -3.29
N LEU A 9 -22.30 8.48 -2.53
CA LEU A 9 -22.08 8.55 -1.09
C LEU A 9 -22.93 7.52 -0.32
N LYS A 10 -24.22 7.38 -0.64
CA LYS A 10 -25.11 6.42 0.01
C LYS A 10 -24.66 4.98 -0.24
N ARG A 11 -24.17 4.68 -1.45
CA ARG A 11 -23.57 3.39 -1.80
C ARG A 11 -22.20 3.18 -1.13
N TYR A 12 -21.44 4.25 -0.91
CA TYR A 12 -20.18 4.16 -0.19
C TYR A 12 -20.39 3.74 1.28
N PHE A 13 -21.46 4.23 1.91
CA PHE A 13 -21.81 3.94 3.30
C PHE A 13 -22.81 2.79 3.48
N SER A 14 -23.34 2.20 2.39
CA SER A 14 -24.31 1.10 2.49
C SER A 14 -23.70 -0.13 3.17
N LYS A 15 -24.54 -0.99 3.74
CA LYS A 15 -24.04 -2.27 4.27
C LYS A 15 -23.58 -3.15 3.11
N ILE A 16 -22.47 -3.86 3.28
CA ILE A 16 -22.02 -4.87 2.32
C ILE A 16 -22.72 -6.18 2.65
N GLU A 17 -23.45 -6.74 1.70
CA GLU A 17 -24.30 -7.91 1.92
C GLU A 17 -23.73 -9.18 1.26
N SER A 18 -22.94 -9.03 0.19
CA SER A 18 -22.37 -10.15 -0.53
C SER A 18 -20.84 -10.13 -0.58
N PRO A 19 -20.19 -11.31 -0.68
CA PRO A 19 -18.75 -11.39 -0.90
C PRO A 19 -18.29 -10.69 -2.18
N GLU A 20 -19.11 -10.72 -3.24
CA GLU A 20 -18.82 -10.12 -4.54
C GLU A 20 -18.84 -8.59 -4.45
N GLU A 21 -19.76 -8.02 -3.68
CA GLU A 21 -19.82 -6.59 -3.42
C GLU A 21 -18.62 -6.11 -2.60
N ALA A 22 -18.24 -6.87 -1.56
CA ALA A 22 -17.04 -6.59 -0.79
C ALA A 22 -15.79 -6.64 -1.67
N GLU A 23 -15.68 -7.64 -2.56
CA GLU A 23 -14.57 -7.77 -3.49
C GLU A 23 -14.49 -6.59 -4.47
N PHE A 24 -15.62 -6.19 -5.04
CA PHE A 24 -15.72 -5.01 -5.91
C PHE A 24 -15.26 -3.75 -5.17
N PHE A 25 -15.69 -3.56 -3.92
CA PHE A 25 -15.30 -2.40 -3.13
C PHE A 25 -13.79 -2.40 -2.82
N LEU A 26 -13.22 -3.54 -2.41
CA LEU A 26 -11.77 -3.63 -2.14
C LEU A 26 -10.93 -3.38 -3.40
N ASN A 27 -11.41 -3.82 -4.57
CA ASN A 27 -10.79 -3.47 -5.86
C ASN A 27 -10.88 -1.97 -6.15
N SER A 28 -12.06 -1.39 -5.93
CA SER A 28 -12.28 0.05 -6.11
C SER A 28 -11.38 0.87 -5.20
N SER A 29 -11.25 0.51 -3.92
CA SER A 29 -10.32 1.13 -2.98
C SER A 29 -8.88 1.07 -3.48
N SER A 30 -8.44 -0.07 -4.01
CA SER A 30 -7.11 -0.19 -4.61
C SER A 30 -6.91 0.76 -5.80
N TYR A 31 -7.90 0.90 -6.68
CA TYR A 31 -7.82 1.83 -7.80
C TYR A 31 -7.79 3.28 -7.35
N ILE A 32 -8.55 3.64 -6.31
CA ILE A 32 -8.51 4.98 -5.73
C ILE A 32 -7.13 5.25 -5.13
N LEU A 33 -6.52 4.29 -4.43
CA LEU A 33 -5.16 4.44 -3.90
C LEU A 33 -4.13 4.63 -5.03
N PHE A 34 -4.26 3.89 -6.13
CA PHE A 34 -3.41 4.09 -7.31
C PHE A 34 -3.62 5.46 -7.95
N LEU A 35 -4.87 5.92 -8.02
CA LEU A 35 -5.18 7.25 -8.54
C LEU A 35 -4.58 8.35 -7.67
N ILE A 36 -4.72 8.25 -6.35
CA ILE A 36 -4.11 9.21 -5.40
C ILE A 36 -2.59 9.19 -5.55
N GLY A 37 -1.97 8.01 -5.56
CA GLY A 37 -0.52 7.88 -5.76
C GLY A 37 -0.07 8.46 -7.11
N PHE A 38 -0.81 8.20 -8.19
CA PHE A 38 -0.50 8.74 -9.52
C PHE A 38 -0.64 10.27 -9.57
N LEU A 39 -1.68 10.85 -8.96
CA LEU A 39 -1.85 12.30 -8.89
C LEU A 39 -0.75 12.97 -8.04
N GLN A 40 -0.41 12.36 -6.89
CA GLN A 40 0.69 12.84 -6.06
C GLN A 40 2.04 12.74 -6.78
N SER A 41 2.25 11.67 -7.54
CA SER A 41 3.42 11.46 -8.39
C SER A 41 3.61 12.63 -9.36
N ILE A 42 2.57 12.96 -10.14
CA ILE A 42 2.60 14.09 -11.06
C ILE A 42 2.91 15.40 -10.31
N LEU A 43 2.25 15.62 -9.18
CA LEU A 43 2.40 16.86 -8.41
C LEU A 43 3.83 17.03 -7.87
N PHE A 44 4.43 16.00 -7.31
CA PHE A 44 5.79 16.09 -6.77
C PHE A 44 6.87 16.14 -7.86
N THR A 45 6.71 15.39 -8.95
CA THR A 45 7.68 15.39 -10.06
C THR A 45 7.67 16.70 -10.85
N PHE A 46 6.49 17.24 -11.16
CA PHE A 46 6.38 18.35 -12.10
C PHE A 46 6.11 19.71 -11.45
N LEU A 47 5.50 19.75 -10.26
CA LEU A 47 5.08 21.03 -9.65
C LEU A 47 5.91 21.42 -8.43
N LEU A 48 6.33 20.47 -7.59
CA LEU A 48 7.06 20.76 -6.34
C LEU A 48 8.55 20.43 -6.37
N GLY A 49 9.05 19.73 -7.40
CA GLY A 49 10.47 19.41 -7.55
C GLY A 49 11.07 18.59 -6.39
N SER A 50 10.25 17.92 -5.59
CA SER A 50 10.69 17.21 -4.39
C SER A 50 10.62 15.70 -4.59
N PHE A 51 11.73 15.14 -5.11
CA PHE A 51 11.84 13.70 -5.39
C PHE A 51 11.81 12.82 -4.12
N ARG A 52 12.19 13.39 -2.97
CA ARG A 52 12.19 12.68 -1.69
C ARG A 52 10.76 12.41 -1.19
N ASN A 53 9.90 13.43 -1.19
CA ASN A 53 8.51 13.28 -0.77
C ASN A 53 7.68 12.48 -1.78
N PHE A 54 8.07 12.53 -3.06
CA PHE A 54 7.54 11.66 -4.10
C PHE A 54 7.76 10.18 -3.76
N TYR A 55 8.95 9.79 -3.34
CA TYR A 55 9.31 8.37 -3.29
C TYR A 55 8.62 7.62 -2.14
N MET A 56 8.46 8.25 -0.96
CA MET A 56 7.88 7.56 0.19
C MET A 56 6.36 7.44 0.11
N ASP A 57 5.64 8.56 -0.03
CA ASP A 57 4.18 8.57 0.15
C ASP A 57 3.45 7.92 -1.03
N VAL A 58 3.85 8.29 -2.26
CA VAL A 58 3.28 7.75 -3.49
C VAL A 58 3.45 6.24 -3.52
N LEU A 59 4.66 5.77 -3.22
CA LEU A 59 5.00 4.39 -3.38
C LEU A 59 4.37 3.51 -2.29
N LEU A 60 4.26 4.02 -1.05
CA LEU A 60 3.48 3.37 0.00
C LEU A 60 2.01 3.24 -0.39
N LEU A 61 1.40 4.26 -0.99
CA LEU A 61 0.01 4.18 -1.49
C LEU A 61 -0.15 3.12 -2.59
N PHE A 62 0.79 3.05 -3.53
CA PHE A 62 0.82 1.97 -4.52
C PHE A 62 0.96 0.60 -3.86
N ILE A 63 1.87 0.45 -2.91
CA ILE A 63 2.05 -0.80 -2.19
C ILE A 63 0.75 -1.22 -1.49
N PHE A 64 0.10 -0.32 -0.74
CA PHE A 64 -1.17 -0.62 -0.09
C PHE A 64 -2.24 -1.02 -1.10
N GLY A 65 -2.37 -0.28 -2.21
CA GLY A 65 -3.30 -0.62 -3.27
C GLY A 65 -3.07 -2.03 -3.83
N ILE A 66 -1.83 -2.36 -4.17
CA ILE A 66 -1.48 -3.68 -4.72
C ILE A 66 -1.80 -4.78 -3.69
N VAL A 67 -1.37 -4.62 -2.43
CA VAL A 67 -1.56 -5.65 -1.41
C VAL A 67 -3.04 -5.84 -1.07
N ILE A 68 -3.83 -4.77 -1.04
CA ILE A 68 -5.29 -4.83 -0.85
C ILE A 68 -5.97 -5.51 -2.04
N ARG A 69 -5.54 -5.23 -3.27
CA ARG A 69 -6.11 -5.83 -4.47
C ARG A 69 -5.87 -7.34 -4.54
N PHE A 70 -4.63 -7.76 -4.30
CA PHE A 70 -4.23 -9.13 -4.60
C PHE A 70 -4.23 -10.04 -3.37
N SER A 71 -3.79 -9.54 -2.21
CA SER A 71 -3.66 -10.36 -1.00
C SER A 71 -4.85 -10.23 -0.05
N ARG A 72 -5.69 -9.19 -0.22
CA ARG A 72 -6.82 -8.87 0.68
C ARG A 72 -6.38 -8.78 2.15
N SER A 73 -5.11 -8.43 2.42
CA SER A 73 -4.52 -8.53 3.74
C SER A 73 -5.19 -7.61 4.76
N ARG A 74 -5.76 -8.18 5.83
CA ARG A 74 -6.32 -7.39 6.96
C ARG A 74 -5.26 -6.49 7.60
N VAL A 75 -4.04 -7.02 7.76
CA VAL A 75 -2.91 -6.28 8.36
C VAL A 75 -2.57 -5.05 7.52
N SER A 76 -2.56 -5.18 6.20
CA SER A 76 -2.23 -4.07 5.31
C SER A 76 -3.28 -2.96 5.35
N VAL A 77 -4.55 -3.29 5.53
CA VAL A 77 -5.60 -2.28 5.67
C VAL A 77 -5.54 -1.58 7.04
N ILE A 78 -5.18 -2.30 8.11
CA ILE A 78 -4.91 -1.69 9.43
C ILE A 78 -3.75 -0.69 9.32
N LEU A 79 -2.66 -1.11 8.68
CA LEU A 79 -1.50 -0.24 8.47
C LEU A 79 -1.84 0.97 7.61
N LEU A 80 -2.68 0.81 6.57
CA LEU A 80 -3.19 1.93 5.78
C LEU A 80 -3.98 2.92 6.64
N CYS A 81 -4.84 2.45 7.56
CA CYS A 81 -5.55 3.33 8.49
C CYS A 81 -4.59 4.14 9.37
N ILE A 82 -3.63 3.46 10.01
CA ILE A 82 -2.63 4.11 10.87
C ILE A 82 -1.83 5.14 10.06
N TYR A 83 -1.36 4.76 8.87
CA TYR A 83 -0.60 5.64 7.98
C TYR A 83 -1.43 6.86 7.55
N SER A 84 -2.69 6.68 7.17
CA SER A 84 -3.58 7.79 6.82
C SER A 84 -3.87 8.73 7.99
N LEU A 85 -3.90 8.20 9.22
CA LEU A 85 -4.04 9.01 10.43
C LEU A 85 -2.78 9.85 10.69
N ILE A 86 -1.59 9.27 10.51
CA ILE A 86 -0.31 9.99 10.61
C ILE A 86 -0.26 11.13 9.58
N ILE A 87 -0.67 10.88 8.33
CA ILE A 87 -0.75 11.91 7.29
C ILE A 87 -1.69 13.04 7.71
N LEU A 88 -2.88 12.72 8.23
CA LEU A 88 -3.84 13.72 8.67
C LEU A 88 -3.28 14.58 9.81
N ILE A 89 -2.64 13.97 10.81
CA ILE A 89 -2.01 14.68 11.92
C ILE A 89 -0.90 15.60 11.39
N GLY A 90 0.02 15.09 10.57
CA GLY A 90 1.12 15.88 10.00
C GLY A 90 0.64 17.04 9.13
N THR A 91 -0.40 16.80 8.33
CA THR A 91 -1.06 17.82 7.50
C THR A 91 -1.72 18.89 8.38
N THR A 92 -2.39 18.49 9.46
CA THR A 92 -3.03 19.41 10.41
C THR A 92 -1.98 20.27 11.14
N LEU A 93 -0.89 19.67 11.62
CA LEU A 93 0.21 20.40 12.27
C LEU A 93 0.86 21.41 11.32
N THR A 94 1.02 21.04 10.05
CA THR A 94 1.55 21.94 9.01
C THR A 94 0.59 23.08 8.72
N TRP A 95 -0.71 22.78 8.65
CA TRP A 95 -1.75 23.79 8.44
C TRP A 95 -1.82 24.82 9.57
N PHE A 96 -1.55 24.41 10.82
CA PHE A 96 -1.42 25.31 11.96
C PHE A 96 -0.05 26.01 12.07
N GLY A 97 0.89 25.76 11.15
CA GLY A 97 2.24 26.35 11.18
C GLY A 97 3.15 25.81 12.28
N ILE A 98 2.78 24.70 12.93
CA ILE A 98 3.52 24.09 14.04
C ILE A 98 4.69 23.23 13.52
N ALA A 99 4.52 22.61 12.35
CA ALA A 99 5.51 21.75 11.74
C ALA A 99 5.80 22.16 10.30
N ALA A 100 7.06 22.03 9.87
CA ALA A 100 7.46 22.16 8.47
C ALA A 100 7.54 20.77 7.82
N GLY A 101 6.93 20.61 6.65
CA GLY A 101 7.11 19.42 5.80
C GLY A 101 5.97 18.41 5.76
N GLY A 102 4.82 18.64 6.40
CA GLY A 102 3.62 17.85 6.13
C GLY A 102 2.91 18.26 4.83
N GLY A 103 1.92 17.48 4.41
CA GLY A 103 1.08 17.82 3.26
C GLY A 103 0.32 19.12 3.50
N ASN A 104 -0.01 19.87 2.43
CA ASN A 104 -0.81 21.09 2.50
C ASN A 104 -2.30 20.87 2.15
N ASN A 105 -2.69 19.63 1.84
CA ASN A 105 -4.04 19.30 1.39
C ASN A 105 -4.81 18.49 2.44
N ILE A 106 -5.45 19.21 3.37
CA ILE A 106 -6.25 18.60 4.44
C ILE A 106 -7.44 17.77 3.90
N PHE A 107 -8.04 18.19 2.78
CA PHE A 107 -9.15 17.47 2.16
C PHE A 107 -8.71 16.11 1.64
N LEU A 108 -7.55 16.02 1.00
CA LEU A 108 -7.01 14.74 0.52
C LEU A 108 -6.63 13.82 1.68
N ALA A 109 -6.07 14.38 2.77
CA ALA A 109 -5.76 13.61 3.98
C ALA A 109 -7.02 13.03 4.63
N LEU A 110 -8.09 13.82 4.76
CA LEU A 110 -9.39 13.36 5.26
C LEU A 110 -10.01 12.30 4.34
N LEU A 111 -9.98 12.51 3.03
CA LEU A 111 -10.48 11.55 2.05
C LEU A 111 -9.75 10.20 2.18
N LEU A 112 -8.42 10.23 2.31
CA LEU A 112 -7.62 9.02 2.49
C LEU A 112 -7.96 8.29 3.79
N LEU A 113 -8.19 9.02 4.88
CA LEU A 113 -8.59 8.43 6.15
C LEU A 113 -10.00 7.80 6.08
N LEU A 114 -10.96 8.49 5.47
CA LEU A 114 -12.30 7.94 5.26
C LEU A 114 -12.25 6.68 4.37
N LEU A 115 -11.41 6.72 3.34
CA LEU A 115 -11.14 5.58 2.47
C LEU A 115 -10.55 4.40 3.21
N SER A 116 -9.54 4.63 4.04
CA SER A 116 -8.87 3.57 4.80
C SER A 116 -9.81 2.92 5.81
N ILE A 117 -10.54 3.72 6.60
CA ILE A 117 -11.53 3.23 7.59
C ILE A 117 -12.58 2.37 6.90
N ARG A 118 -13.14 2.85 5.79
CA ARG A 118 -14.17 2.08 5.09
C ARG A 118 -13.59 0.80 4.50
N THR A 119 -12.41 0.86 3.89
CA THR A 119 -11.72 -0.33 3.36
C THR A 119 -11.42 -1.34 4.47
N LEU A 120 -11.12 -0.89 5.70
CA LEU A 120 -10.91 -1.73 6.87
C LEU A 120 -12.18 -2.52 7.20
N ILE A 121 -13.30 -1.82 7.34
CA ILE A 121 -14.60 -2.44 7.65
C ILE A 121 -14.93 -3.50 6.58
N VAL A 122 -14.82 -3.14 5.31
CA VAL A 122 -15.14 -4.05 4.19
C VAL A 122 -14.18 -5.24 4.13
N SER A 123 -12.89 -5.04 4.42
CA SER A 123 -11.91 -6.13 4.46
C SER A 123 -12.25 -7.17 5.53
N PHE A 124 -12.63 -6.72 6.72
CA PHE A 124 -13.06 -7.64 7.78
C PHE A 124 -14.36 -8.38 7.40
N GLN A 125 -15.35 -7.66 6.87
CA GLN A 125 -16.59 -8.24 6.38
C GLN A 125 -16.35 -9.28 5.27
N PHE A 126 -15.50 -8.99 4.28
CA PHE A 126 -15.14 -9.92 3.20
C PHE A 126 -14.66 -11.27 3.74
N HIS A 127 -13.74 -11.23 4.70
CA HIS A 127 -13.18 -12.45 5.28
C HIS A 127 -14.16 -13.20 6.20
N THR A 128 -15.09 -12.50 6.83
CA THR A 128 -16.20 -13.11 7.59
C THR A 128 -17.17 -13.80 6.62
N LEU A 129 -17.59 -13.12 5.55
CA LEU A 129 -18.52 -13.65 4.54
C LEU A 129 -17.93 -14.84 3.77
N LYS A 130 -16.63 -14.82 3.45
CA LYS A 130 -15.92 -15.94 2.81
C LYS A 130 -15.46 -17.02 3.80
N ASN A 131 -15.76 -16.85 5.11
CA ASN A 131 -15.34 -17.74 6.20
C ASN A 131 -13.86 -18.18 6.09
N THR A 132 -12.98 -17.20 5.87
CA THR A 132 -11.56 -17.47 5.65
C THR A 132 -10.78 -17.44 6.95
N LYS A 133 -9.88 -18.41 7.14
CA LYS A 133 -8.96 -18.48 8.27
C LYS A 133 -7.54 -18.10 7.86
N LEU A 134 -6.85 -17.39 8.75
CA LEU A 134 -5.45 -16.99 8.58
C LEU A 134 -4.53 -18.16 8.91
N ILE A 135 -3.67 -18.56 7.97
CA ILE A 135 -2.67 -19.61 8.21
C ILE A 135 -1.32 -18.96 8.53
N TRP A 136 -1.01 -18.84 9.82
CA TRP A 136 0.24 -18.28 10.31
C TRP A 136 1.49 -18.93 9.71
N LYS A 137 1.50 -20.26 9.56
CA LYS A 137 2.62 -20.98 8.93
C LYS A 137 2.91 -20.47 7.51
N ASN A 138 1.88 -20.22 6.71
CA ASN A 138 2.04 -19.73 5.33
C ASN A 138 2.54 -18.29 5.30
N ILE A 139 2.13 -17.46 6.26
CA ILE A 139 2.65 -16.10 6.44
C ILE A 139 4.15 -16.17 6.72
N TRP A 140 4.56 -16.87 7.76
CA TRP A 140 5.99 -16.97 8.13
C TRP A 140 6.87 -17.43 6.97
N ILE A 141 6.44 -18.48 6.26
CA ILE A 141 7.21 -19.01 5.13
C ILE A 141 7.29 -17.99 3.98
N ARG A 142 6.20 -17.31 3.65
CA ARG A 142 6.22 -16.28 2.59
C ARG A 142 7.10 -15.10 2.94
N HIS A 143 7.03 -14.64 4.18
CA HIS A 143 7.84 -13.55 4.66
C HIS A 143 9.33 -13.90 4.68
N LEU A 144 9.69 -15.10 5.15
CA LEU A 144 11.07 -15.57 5.15
C LEU A 144 11.65 -15.67 3.73
N ILE A 145 10.89 -16.24 2.79
CA ILE A 145 11.28 -16.29 1.37
C ILE A 145 11.41 -14.87 0.80
N ALA A 146 10.43 -14.00 1.03
CA ALA A 146 10.44 -12.63 0.52
C ALA A 146 11.61 -11.81 1.08
N ILE A 147 11.94 -11.94 2.37
CA ILE A 147 13.09 -11.28 2.99
C ILE A 147 14.40 -11.75 2.34
N GLY A 148 14.57 -13.08 2.17
CA GLY A 148 15.77 -13.63 1.55
C GLY A 148 15.97 -13.12 0.12
N PHE A 149 14.91 -13.13 -0.70
CA PHE A 149 14.99 -12.60 -2.07
C PHE A 149 15.16 -11.08 -2.12
N ALA A 150 14.48 -10.32 -1.26
CA ALA A 150 14.63 -8.88 -1.17
C ALA A 150 16.06 -8.50 -0.80
N PHE A 151 16.68 -9.25 0.11
CA PHE A 151 18.06 -9.03 0.52
C PHE A 151 19.04 -9.28 -0.63
N ILE A 152 18.84 -10.35 -1.41
CA ILE A 152 19.64 -10.62 -2.59
C ILE A 152 19.48 -9.50 -3.62
N LEU A 153 18.24 -9.14 -3.98
CA LEU A 153 17.95 -8.08 -4.95
C LEU A 153 18.55 -6.74 -4.54
N PHE A 154 18.34 -6.34 -3.28
CA PHE A 154 18.88 -5.11 -2.73
C PHE A 154 20.40 -5.11 -2.74
N SER A 155 21.04 -6.19 -2.28
CA SER A 155 22.50 -6.30 -2.26
C SER A 155 23.08 -6.26 -3.67
N SER A 156 22.45 -6.94 -4.63
CA SER A 156 22.86 -6.89 -6.04
C SER A 156 22.71 -5.49 -6.64
N PHE A 157 21.62 -4.79 -6.34
CA PHE A 157 21.39 -3.42 -6.81
C PHE A 157 22.41 -2.45 -6.21
N PHE A 158 22.67 -2.57 -4.91
CA PHE A 158 23.66 -1.78 -4.19
C PHE A 158 25.07 -1.98 -4.75
N ILE A 159 25.52 -3.24 -4.92
CA ILE A 159 26.83 -3.55 -5.49
C ILE A 159 26.93 -3.02 -6.93
N SER A 160 25.91 -3.24 -7.76
CA SER A 160 25.89 -2.75 -9.14
C SER A 160 25.99 -1.22 -9.19
N PHE A 161 25.26 -0.54 -8.31
CA PHE A 161 25.29 0.91 -8.19
C PHE A 161 26.68 1.43 -7.79
N ILE A 162 27.34 0.80 -6.80
CA ILE A 162 28.71 1.14 -6.42
C ILE A 162 29.67 0.96 -7.60
N MET A 163 29.57 -0.16 -8.33
CA MET A 163 30.44 -0.45 -9.47
C MET A 163 30.26 0.57 -10.59
N ILE A 164 29.01 0.94 -10.92
CA ILE A 164 28.70 1.96 -11.92
C ILE A 164 29.20 3.34 -11.48
N SER A 165 28.96 3.70 -10.21
CA SER A 165 29.39 5.00 -9.67
C SER A 165 30.91 5.13 -9.71
N LYS A 166 31.63 4.07 -9.34
CA LYS A 166 33.09 4.01 -9.44
C LYS A 166 33.58 4.11 -10.89
N PHE A 167 32.91 3.42 -11.82
CA PHE A 167 33.22 3.50 -13.25
C PHE A 167 33.04 4.91 -13.82
N LEU A 168 32.03 5.64 -13.34
CA LEU A 168 31.73 7.01 -13.75
C LEU A 168 32.55 8.07 -12.99
N GLY A 169 33.43 7.68 -12.06
CA GLY A 169 34.24 8.61 -11.26
C GLY A 169 33.46 9.39 -10.20
N ILE A 170 32.26 8.93 -9.82
CA ILE A 170 31.44 9.56 -8.78
C ILE A 170 31.98 9.13 -7.41
N ALA A 171 32.65 10.05 -6.71
CA ALA A 171 33.31 9.77 -5.44
C ALA A 171 32.38 9.89 -4.21
N GLU A 172 31.37 10.76 -4.29
CA GLU A 172 30.41 10.99 -3.21
C GLU A 172 28.99 10.72 -3.68
N MET A 173 28.27 9.96 -2.86
CA MET A 173 26.88 9.63 -3.13
C MET A 173 25.98 10.70 -2.53
N ASN A 174 25.20 11.37 -3.37
CA ASN A 174 24.18 12.30 -2.88
C ASN A 174 23.15 11.55 -2.02
N SER A 175 22.67 12.17 -0.95
CA SER A 175 21.70 11.62 0.01
C SER A 175 20.48 10.99 -0.66
N LEU A 176 19.99 11.60 -1.75
CA LEU A 176 18.86 11.08 -2.53
C LEU A 176 19.10 9.67 -3.08
N HIS A 177 20.30 9.39 -3.60
CA HIS A 177 20.62 8.06 -4.14
C HIS A 177 20.71 7.02 -3.01
N GLY A 178 21.22 7.42 -1.84
CA GLY A 178 21.25 6.57 -0.66
C GLY A 178 19.86 6.22 -0.15
N GLU A 179 18.95 7.20 -0.09
CA GLU A 179 17.54 7.00 0.27
C GLU A 179 16.85 6.02 -0.70
N ILE A 180 16.94 6.26 -2.01
CA ILE A 180 16.34 5.39 -3.04
C ILE A 180 16.84 3.94 -2.90
N ILE A 181 18.15 3.76 -2.73
CA ILE A 181 18.75 2.44 -2.52
C ILE A 181 18.15 1.82 -1.27
N PHE A 182 18.25 2.48 -0.11
CA PHE A 182 17.81 1.93 1.16
C PHE A 182 16.32 1.55 1.15
N GLU A 183 15.49 2.39 0.52
CA GLU A 183 14.05 2.19 0.41
C GLU A 183 13.68 1.12 -0.62
N SER A 184 14.55 0.78 -1.57
CA SER A 184 14.29 -0.33 -2.50
C SER A 184 14.15 -1.69 -1.79
N PHE A 185 14.74 -1.86 -0.60
CA PHE A 185 14.61 -3.08 0.19
C PHE A 185 13.17 -3.36 0.68
N PRO A 186 12.51 -2.48 1.46
CA PRO A 186 11.12 -2.72 1.88
C PRO A 186 10.17 -2.86 0.70
N ILE A 187 10.42 -2.15 -0.41
CA ILE A 187 9.60 -2.21 -1.63
C ILE A 187 9.70 -3.59 -2.29
N SER A 188 10.93 -4.04 -2.56
CA SER A 188 11.18 -5.35 -3.17
C SER A 188 10.61 -6.47 -2.31
N TYR A 189 10.78 -6.39 -0.99
CA TYR A 189 10.15 -7.31 -0.03
C TYR A 189 8.62 -7.38 -0.18
N ILE A 190 7.92 -6.24 -0.27
CA ILE A 190 6.47 -6.25 -0.37
C ILE A 190 5.99 -6.76 -1.74
N LEU A 191 6.71 -6.45 -2.82
CA LEU A 191 6.44 -7.01 -4.15
C LEU A 191 6.60 -8.53 -4.17
N LEU A 192 7.59 -9.06 -3.44
CA LEU A 192 7.83 -10.51 -3.33
C LEU A 192 6.77 -11.25 -2.51
N LEU A 193 5.94 -10.50 -1.76
CA LEU A 193 4.77 -11.04 -1.07
C LEU A 193 3.54 -11.10 -1.96
N LEU A 194 3.56 -10.65 -3.21
CA LEU A 194 2.36 -10.67 -4.05
C LEU A 194 2.02 -12.08 -4.53
N PRO A 195 0.71 -12.44 -4.60
CA PRO A 195 0.27 -13.78 -4.96
C PRO A 195 0.48 -14.14 -6.44
N GLY A 196 1.00 -13.22 -7.26
CA GLY A 196 1.46 -13.53 -8.62
C GLY A 196 2.68 -14.45 -8.65
N LEU A 197 3.45 -14.51 -7.56
CA LEU A 197 4.67 -15.30 -7.48
C LEU A 197 4.37 -16.75 -7.10
N PRO A 198 5.09 -17.75 -7.66
CA PRO A 198 4.77 -19.17 -7.46
C PRO A 198 4.69 -19.61 -6.00
N TRP A 199 5.60 -19.14 -5.14
CA TRP A 199 5.61 -19.47 -3.72
C TRP A 199 4.44 -18.83 -2.95
N ALA A 200 4.08 -17.60 -3.31
CA ALA A 200 2.96 -16.88 -2.70
C ALA A 200 1.62 -17.47 -3.14
N LYS A 201 1.50 -17.93 -4.40
CA LYS A 201 0.32 -18.60 -4.94
C LYS A 201 0.08 -19.98 -4.30
N LYS A 202 1.15 -20.78 -4.14
CA LYS A 202 1.08 -22.12 -3.51
C LYS A 202 0.75 -22.06 -2.02
N ARG A 203 1.13 -20.98 -1.34
CA ARG A 203 0.94 -20.79 0.12
C ARG A 203 0.01 -19.62 0.40
N ARG A 204 -1.29 -19.78 0.09
CA ARG A 204 -2.29 -18.73 0.37
C ARG A 204 -2.29 -18.37 1.86
N MET A 205 -2.35 -17.07 2.16
CA MET A 205 -2.45 -16.54 3.53
C MET A 205 -3.78 -16.92 4.19
N TYR A 206 -4.81 -17.04 3.36
CA TYR A 206 -6.17 -17.33 3.77
C TYR A 206 -6.65 -18.60 3.08
N THR A 207 -7.33 -19.46 3.83
CA THR A 207 -8.05 -20.63 3.30
C THR A 207 -9.49 -20.59 3.75
N THR A 208 -10.40 -21.06 2.91
CA THR A 208 -11.79 -21.30 3.29
C THR A 208 -11.83 -22.33 4.40
N SER A 209 -12.60 -22.10 5.46
CA SER A 209 -12.75 -23.13 6.49
C SER A 209 -13.60 -24.29 5.96
N GLU A 210 -13.14 -25.52 6.12
CA GLU A 210 -13.87 -26.73 5.70
C GLU A 210 -15.09 -27.06 6.57
N ASN A 211 -15.30 -26.32 7.67
CA ASN A 211 -16.51 -26.47 8.48
C ASN A 211 -17.53 -25.38 8.12
N PRO A 212 -18.61 -25.70 7.38
CA PRO A 212 -19.79 -24.86 7.40
C PRO A 212 -20.39 -25.01 8.81
N SER A 213 -20.30 -23.94 9.60
CA SER A 213 -21.14 -23.76 10.78
C SER A 213 -22.54 -23.34 10.36
#